data_AF-A0A2N2ZW77-F1
#
_entry.id   AF-A0A2N2ZW77-F1
#
_cell.length_a   1.000
_cell.length_b   1.000
_cell.length_c   1.000
_cell.angle_alpha   90.00
_cell.angle_beta   90.00
_cell.angle_gamma   90.00
#
_symmetry.space_group_name_H-M   'P 1'
#
loop_
_entity.id
_entity.type
_entity.pdbx_description
1 polymer ?
#
loop_
_entity_poly.entity_id
_entity_poly.type
_entity_poly.pdbx_seq_one_letter_code
_entity_poly.pdbx_strand_id
1 'polypeptide(L)'
;MEIESRLFFLISAVIIAFVIVFLIPIGLWFQAKVSGVRITIIDLLFMKWRKVPPALIVNSMISLAKGGVVCKRDELEAHYLAGGDIQKVTDSLIQSKTFGRKLSFKEAAQMDLANKKPT
;
A
#
# COMPACT_ATOMS: atom_id res chain seq x y z
N MET A 1 -36.90 -16.77 -26.74
CA MET A 1 -36.47 -17.26 -25.41
C MET A 1 -34.97 -17.50 -25.33
N GLU A 2 -34.32 -18.13 -26.32
CA GLU A 2 -32.87 -18.40 -26.22
C GLU A 2 -31.98 -17.14 -26.24
N ILE A 3 -32.33 -16.12 -27.04
CA ILE A 3 -31.54 -14.89 -27.15
C ILE A 3 -31.57 -14.08 -25.83
N GLU A 4 -32.75 -13.94 -25.22
CA GLU A 4 -32.94 -13.30 -23.91
C GLU A 4 -32.07 -13.98 -22.82
N SER A 5 -32.01 -15.31 -22.84
CA SER A 5 -31.21 -16.09 -21.88
C SER A 5 -29.71 -15.86 -22.08
N ARG A 6 -29.22 -15.86 -23.33
CA ARG A 6 -27.81 -15.59 -23.65
C ARG A 6 -27.41 -14.15 -23.26
N LEU A 7 -28.30 -13.19 -23.47
CA LEU A 7 -28.07 -11.80 -23.08
C LEU A 7 -27.97 -11.65 -21.56
N PHE A 8 -28.84 -12.33 -20.80
CA PHE A 8 -28.80 -12.35 -19.35
C PHE A 8 -27.49 -12.93 -18.80
N PHE A 9 -27.02 -14.07 -19.33
CA PHE A 9 -25.73 -14.65 -18.95
C PHE A 9 -24.55 -13.73 -19.26
N LEU A 10 -24.58 -13.06 -20.41
CA LEU A 10 -23.50 -12.16 -20.83
C LEU A 10 -23.44 -10.92 -19.94
N ILE A 11 -24.59 -10.32 -19.61
CA ILE A 11 -24.69 -9.20 -18.67
C ILE A 11 -24.21 -9.61 -17.27
N SER A 12 -24.64 -10.78 -16.78
CA SER A 12 -24.18 -11.33 -15.49
C SER A 12 -22.66 -11.51 -15.44
N ALA A 13 -22.08 -12.09 -16.49
CA ALA A 13 -20.63 -12.30 -16.58
C ALA A 13 -19.85 -10.97 -16.58
N VAL A 14 -20.35 -9.95 -17.28
CA VAL A 14 -19.74 -8.61 -17.31
C VAL A 14 -19.80 -7.96 -15.93
N ILE A 15 -20.93 -8.05 -15.22
CA ILE A 15 -21.08 -7.50 -13.87
C ILE A 15 -20.11 -8.18 -12.89
N ILE A 16 -20.03 -9.51 -12.93
CA ILE A 16 -19.11 -10.27 -12.06
C ILE A 16 -17.66 -9.90 -12.36
N ALA A 17 -17.28 -9.79 -13.63
CA ALA A 17 -15.94 -9.34 -14.02
C ALA A 17 -15.63 -7.93 -13.48
N PHE A 18 -16.60 -7.01 -13.57
CA PHE A 18 -16.45 -5.65 -13.08
C PHE A 18 -16.24 -5.61 -11.56
N VAL A 19 -17.00 -6.42 -10.81
CA VAL A 19 -16.86 -6.56 -9.35
C VAL A 19 -15.48 -7.10 -8.98
N ILE A 20 -14.97 -8.11 -9.69
CA ILE A 20 -13.64 -8.69 -9.42
C ILE A 20 -12.53 -7.66 -9.66
N VAL A 21 -12.61 -6.89 -10.75
CA VAL A 21 -11.62 -5.82 -11.06
C VAL A 21 -11.67 -4.69 -10.04
N PHE A 22 -12.84 -4.37 -9.48
CA PHE A 22 -12.96 -3.39 -8.40
C PHE A 22 -12.44 -3.91 -7.06
N LEU A 23 -12.62 -5.20 -6.79
CA LEU A 23 -12.29 -5.81 -5.51
C LEU A 23 -10.79 -6.11 -5.38
N ILE A 24 -10.13 -6.50 -6.47
CA ILE A 24 -8.70 -6.81 -6.49
C ILE A 24 -7.93 -5.59 -7.02
N PRO A 25 -7.00 -5.00 -6.24
CA PRO A 25 -6.19 -3.88 -6.70
C PRO A 25 -5.08 -4.34 -7.66
N ILE A 26 -5.46 -4.95 -8.80
CA ILE A 26 -4.54 -5.44 -9.84
C ILE A 26 -3.70 -4.27 -10.37
N GLY A 27 -4.31 -3.10 -10.53
CA GLY A 27 -3.61 -1.88 -10.94
C GLY A 27 -2.49 -1.48 -9.96
N LEU A 28 -2.74 -1.60 -8.65
CA LEU A 28 -1.76 -1.26 -7.61
C LEU A 28 -0.59 -2.24 -7.60
N TRP A 29 -0.88 -3.54 -7.76
CA TRP A 29 0.14 -4.57 -7.89
C TRP A 29 1.04 -4.32 -9.11
N PHE A 30 0.43 -3.97 -10.25
CA PHE A 30 1.16 -3.64 -11.48
C PHE A 30 2.06 -2.41 -11.29
N GLN A 31 1.53 -1.35 -10.68
CA GLN A 31 2.31 -0.15 -10.34
C GLN A 31 3.51 -0.45 -9.43
N ALA A 32 3.32 -1.30 -8.40
CA ALA A 32 4.40 -1.75 -7.53
C ALA A 32 5.50 -2.47 -8.32
N LYS A 33 5.09 -3.42 -9.19
CA LYS A 33 6.02 -4.22 -10.00
C LYS A 33 6.84 -3.36 -10.96
N VAL A 34 6.22 -2.43 -11.67
CA VAL A 34 6.90 -1.49 -12.59
C VAL A 34 7.85 -0.56 -11.83
N SER A 35 7.50 -0.20 -10.59
CA SER A 35 8.34 0.63 -9.72
C SER A 35 9.48 -0.13 -9.02
N GLY A 36 9.67 -1.42 -9.32
CA GLY A 36 10.70 -2.25 -8.70
C GLY A 36 10.39 -2.69 -7.27
N VAL A 37 9.16 -2.48 -6.79
CA VAL A 37 8.71 -2.89 -5.45
C VAL A 37 8.17 -4.32 -5.50
N ARG A 38 8.77 -5.21 -4.71
CA ARG A 38 8.40 -6.63 -4.66
C ARG A 38 7.20 -6.85 -3.72
N ILE A 39 6.00 -6.82 -4.28
CA ILE A 39 4.73 -7.12 -3.55
C ILE A 39 3.93 -8.16 -4.35
N THR A 40 3.37 -9.14 -3.65
CA THR A 40 2.50 -10.16 -4.25
C THR A 40 1.03 -9.76 -4.12
N ILE A 41 0.18 -10.34 -4.97
CA ILE A 41 -1.27 -10.13 -4.89
C ILE A 41 -1.82 -10.65 -3.54
N ILE A 42 -1.22 -11.71 -3.01
CA ILE A 42 -1.58 -12.31 -1.71
C ILE A 42 -1.30 -11.32 -0.57
N ASP A 43 -0.17 -10.60 -0.62
CA ASP A 43 0.15 -9.56 0.37
C ASP A 43 -0.92 -8.44 0.37
N LEU A 44 -1.36 -7.98 -0.80
CA LEU A 44 -2.40 -6.94 -0.91
C LEU A 44 -3.74 -7.40 -0.34
N LEU A 45 -4.07 -8.69 -0.48
CA LEU A 45 -5.25 -9.28 0.12
C LEU A 45 -5.14 -9.35 1.65
N PHE A 46 -3.98 -9.75 2.16
CA PHE A 46 -3.73 -9.77 3.61
C PHE A 46 -3.77 -8.39 4.24
N MET A 47 -3.30 -7.34 3.55
CA MET A 47 -3.44 -5.95 4.01
C MET A 47 -4.92 -5.59 4.22
N LYS A 48 -5.78 -5.89 3.23
CA LYS A 48 -7.22 -5.65 3.34
C LYS A 48 -7.84 -6.40 4.52
N TRP A 49 -7.45 -7.65 4.75
CA TRP A 49 -7.94 -8.43 5.88
C TRP A 49 -7.50 -7.82 7.23
N ARG A 50 -6.25 -7.36 7.32
CA ARG A 50 -5.73 -6.66 8.51
C ARG A 50 -6.25 -5.23 8.67
N LYS A 51 -7.20 -4.79 7.84
CA LYS A 51 -7.72 -3.42 7.77
C LYS A 51 -6.65 -2.36 7.49
N VAL A 52 -5.57 -2.75 6.81
CA VAL A 52 -4.52 -1.84 6.34
C VAL A 52 -4.82 -1.46 4.89
N PRO A 53 -4.89 -0.16 4.54
CA PRO A 53 -5.16 0.27 3.17
C PRO A 53 -3.96 -0.04 2.27
N PRO A 54 -4.07 -0.97 1.31
CA PRO A 54 -2.93 -1.41 0.51
C PRO A 54 -2.34 -0.29 -0.35
N ALA A 55 -3.20 0.62 -0.84
CA ALA A 55 -2.78 1.75 -1.65
C ALA A 55 -1.78 2.66 -0.92
N LEU A 56 -2.02 2.91 0.37
CA LEU A 56 -1.13 3.73 1.20
C LEU A 56 0.25 3.08 1.33
N ILE A 57 0.28 1.80 1.70
CA ILE A 57 1.53 1.04 1.90
C ILE A 57 2.33 0.95 0.60
N VAL A 58 1.68 0.59 -0.50
CA VAL A 58 2.35 0.45 -1.80
C VAL A 58 2.91 1.79 -2.27
N ASN A 59 2.14 2.87 -2.17
CA ASN A 59 2.61 4.19 -2.57
C ASN A 59 3.81 4.66 -1.74
N SER A 60 3.77 4.46 -0.41
CA SER A 60 4.91 4.75 0.47
C SER A 60 6.13 3.90 0.10
N MET A 61 5.96 2.60 -0.18
CA MET A 61 7.06 1.73 -0.63
C MET A 61 7.66 2.17 -1.96
N ILE A 62 6.84 2.62 -2.91
CA ILE A 62 7.32 3.16 -4.19
C ILE A 62 8.14 4.44 -3.95
N SER A 63 7.66 5.34 -3.10
CA SER A 63 8.39 6.57 -2.74
C SER A 63 9.72 6.27 -2.05
N LEU A 64 9.74 5.32 -1.11
CA LEU A 64 10.97 4.87 -0.44
C LEU A 64 11.97 4.26 -1.42
N ALA A 65 11.50 3.38 -2.32
CA ALA A 65 12.33 2.77 -3.35
C ALA A 65 12.94 3.83 -4.29
N LYS A 66 12.15 4.82 -4.73
CA LYS A 66 12.63 5.96 -5.52
C LYS A 66 13.63 6.83 -4.77
N GLY A 67 13.43 7.02 -3.45
CA GLY A 67 14.35 7.73 -2.56
C GLY A 67 15.60 6.94 -2.18
N GLY A 68 15.77 5.70 -2.67
CA GLY A 68 16.91 4.84 -2.33
C GLY A 68 16.92 4.41 -0.86
N VAL A 69 15.75 4.37 -0.22
CA VAL A 69 15.57 3.88 1.15
C VAL A 69 14.96 2.49 1.09
N VAL A 70 15.64 1.52 1.70
CA VAL A 70 15.14 0.15 1.84
C VAL A 70 14.35 0.06 3.13
N CYS A 71 13.06 -0.23 3.04
CA CYS A 71 12.16 -0.43 4.17
C CYS A 71 11.38 -1.72 3.97
N LYS A 72 11.05 -2.41 5.07
CA LYS A 72 10.17 -3.58 5.00
C LYS A 72 8.73 -3.12 5.02
N ARG A 73 7.92 -3.71 4.16
CA ARG A 73 6.47 -3.53 4.14
C ARG A 73 5.83 -3.79 5.51
N ASP A 74 6.24 -4.86 6.18
CA ASP A 74 5.70 -5.24 7.49
C ASP A 74 5.92 -4.17 8.57
N GLU A 75 6.99 -3.37 8.46
CA GLU A 75 7.25 -2.25 9.36
C GLU A 75 6.27 -1.10 9.13
N LEU A 76 5.98 -0.78 7.86
CA LEU A 76 4.96 0.22 7.50
C LEU A 76 3.55 -0.22 7.93
N GLU A 77 3.22 -1.50 7.73
CA GLU A 77 1.96 -2.07 8.17
C GLU A 77 1.81 -2.05 9.69
N ALA A 78 2.86 -2.45 10.43
CA ALA A 78 2.87 -2.43 11.88
C ALA A 78 2.73 -0.99 12.43
N HIS A 79 3.42 -0.03 11.81
CA HIS A 79 3.31 1.39 12.19
C HIS A 79 1.91 1.95 11.94
N TYR A 80 1.29 1.61 10.81
CA TYR A 80 -0.09 1.99 10.52
C TYR A 80 -1.07 1.43 11.56
N LEU A 81 -0.92 0.15 11.90
CA LEU A 81 -1.76 -0.51 12.89
C LEU A 81 -1.55 0.06 14.30
N ALA A 82 -0.38 0.60 14.60
CA ALA A 82 -0.10 1.35 15.81
C ALA A 82 -0.72 2.76 15.81
N GLY A 83 -1.44 3.16 14.75
CA GLY A 83 -2.04 4.48 14.60
C GLY A 83 -1.05 5.55 14.10
N GLY A 84 0.10 5.13 13.59
CA GLY A 84 1.13 5.99 13.02
C GLY A 84 0.79 6.54 11.64
N ASP A 85 1.40 7.66 11.28
CA ASP A 85 1.32 8.26 9.93
C ASP A 85 2.47 7.75 9.06
N ILE A 86 2.12 6.88 8.10
CA ILE A 86 3.10 6.27 7.18
C ILE A 86 3.74 7.32 6.28
N GLN A 87 2.99 8.35 5.87
CA GLN A 87 3.47 9.35 4.94
C GLN A 87 4.56 10.19 5.60
N LYS A 88 4.33 10.64 6.84
CA LYS A 88 5.34 11.40 7.62
C LYS A 88 6.63 10.61 7.83
N VAL A 89 6.52 9.34 8.19
CA VAL A 89 7.69 8.46 8.36
C VAL A 89 8.44 8.29 7.04
N THR A 90 7.71 8.08 5.95
CA THR A 90 8.28 7.94 4.60
C THR A 90 9.04 9.19 4.18
N ASP A 91 8.43 10.36 4.33
CA ASP A 91 9.03 11.64 3.96
C ASP A 91 10.27 11.94 4.81
N SER A 92 10.22 11.63 6.12
CA SER A 92 11.35 11.81 7.03
C SER A 92 12.56 10.94 6.64
N LEU A 93 12.31 9.69 6.25
CA LEU A 93 13.36 8.76 5.81
C LEU A 93 13.98 9.17 4.47
N ILE A 94 13.16 9.64 3.52
CA ILE A 94 13.65 10.15 2.23
C ILE A 94 14.48 11.42 2.46
N GLN A 95 13.97 12.36 3.28
CA GLN A 95 14.70 13.58 3.63
C GLN A 95 16.03 13.28 4.31
N SER A 96 16.06 12.39 5.31
CA SER A 96 17.31 12.04 5.99
C SER A 96 18.33 11.49 5.02
N LYS A 97 17.91 10.64 4.07
CA LYS A 97 18.76 10.08 3.02
C LYS A 97 19.34 11.17 2.11
N THR A 98 18.51 12.13 1.69
CA THR A 98 18.93 13.29 0.87
C THR A 98 19.94 14.16 1.60
N PHE A 99 19.77 14.39 2.91
CA PHE A 99 20.69 15.17 3.74
C PHE A 99 21.89 14.36 4.28
N GLY A 100 22.05 13.10 3.87
CA GLY A 100 23.14 12.24 4.32
C GLY A 100 23.06 11.81 5.80
N ARG A 101 21.93 12.05 6.48
CA ARG A 101 21.71 11.58 7.86
C ARG A 101 21.17 10.15 7.85
N LYS A 102 21.74 9.30 8.69
CA LYS A 102 21.20 7.96 8.94
C LYS A 102 20.04 8.08 9.92
N LEU A 103 18.82 7.94 9.43
CA LEU A 103 17.61 7.80 10.24
C LEU A 103 17.08 6.38 10.03
N SER A 104 16.90 5.65 11.11
CA SER A 104 16.27 4.33 11.08
C SER A 104 14.75 4.47 11.05
N PHE A 105 14.06 3.45 10.53
CA PHE A 105 12.61 3.38 10.53
C PHE A 105 12.02 3.55 11.94
N LYS A 106 12.65 2.91 12.94
CA LYS A 106 12.20 2.98 14.34
C LYS A 106 12.29 4.39 14.91
N GLU A 107 13.36 5.12 14.63
CA GLU A 107 13.51 6.52 15.07
C GLU A 107 12.45 7.41 14.41
N ALA A 108 12.26 7.28 13.10
CA ALA A 108 11.23 8.03 12.38
C ALA A 108 9.81 7.72 12.91
N ALA A 109 9.51 6.45 13.19
CA ALA A 109 8.25 6.02 13.79
C ALA A 109 8.04 6.58 15.20
N GLN A 110 9.09 6.59 16.04
CA GLN A 110 9.02 7.19 17.37
C GLN A 110 8.79 8.70 17.32
N MET A 111 9.46 9.42 16.41
CA MET A 111 9.23 10.85 16.20
C MET A 111 7.79 11.14 15.77
N ASP A 112 7.22 10.34 14.87
CA ASP A 112 5.83 10.47 14.46
C ASP A 112 4.85 10.30 15.63
N LEU A 113 5.05 9.27 16.47
CA LEU A 113 4.20 9.01 17.63
C LEU A 113 4.38 10.05 18.74
N ALA A 114 5.60 10.58 18.93
CA ALA A 114 5.88 11.63 19.91
C ALA A 114 5.11 12.91 19.58
N ASN A 115 5.06 13.29 18.30
CA ASN A 115 4.32 14.47 17.83
C ASN A 115 2.78 14.37 17.99
N LYS A 116 2.24 13.18 18.29
CA LYS A 116 0.79 12.97 18.50
C LYS A 116 0.36 12.98 19.96
N LYS A 117 1.27 12.87 20.93
CA LYS A 117 0.91 13.03 22.34
C LYS A 117 0.84 14.52 22.66
N PRO A 118 -0.28 15.05 23.16
CA PRO A 118 -0.28 16.40 23.71
C PRO A 118 0.66 16.40 24.92
N THR A 119 1.74 17.17 24.83
CA THR A 119 2.60 17.53 25.95
C THR A 119 1.86 18.46 26.91
#